data_AF-A0AAU4QA09-F1
#
_entry.id   AF-A0AAU4QA09-F1
#
_cell.length_a   1.000
_cell.length_b   1.000
_cell.length_c   1.000
_cell.angle_alpha   90.00
_cell.angle_beta   90.00
_cell.angle_gamma   90.00
#
_symmetry.space_group_name_H-M   'P 1'
#
loop_
_entity.id
_entity.type
_entity.pdbx_description
1 polymer ?
#
loop_
_entity_poly.entity_id
_entity_poly.type
_entity_poly.pdbx_seq_one_letter_code
_entity_poly.pdbx_strand_id
1 'polypeptide(L)'
;MLDALEVITTVVLGVMVGVEFSVAFVMNRIFSGLPDDANQQARSHGGRMLGAVMPFWYFGSLVLIAIWAAATWGDGGTGLLVTAAALLVVSIVMSILLLVPINNQGKTWTAENRPADWKQQMSRWDRYHYIRVAVIVAAFAVLVTALV
;
A
#
# COMPACT_ATOMS: atom_id res chain seq x y z
N MET A 1 -21.71 12.09 -14.33
CA MET A 1 -21.07 12.36 -13.02
C MET A 1 -20.50 11.09 -12.40
N LEU A 2 -21.21 9.96 -12.51
CA LEU A 2 -20.68 8.64 -12.16
C LEU A 2 -19.41 8.30 -12.95
N ASP A 3 -19.40 8.50 -14.28
CA ASP A 3 -18.22 8.20 -15.11
C ASP A 3 -16.94 8.94 -14.65
N ALA A 4 -17.08 10.18 -14.19
CA ALA A 4 -15.96 10.94 -13.65
C ALA A 4 -15.47 10.37 -12.30
N LEU A 5 -16.39 9.96 -11.43
CA LEU A 5 -16.07 9.30 -10.16
C LEU A 5 -15.38 7.95 -10.39
N GLU A 6 -15.86 7.16 -11.35
CA GLU A 6 -15.28 5.87 -11.74
C GLU A 6 -13.85 6.02 -12.23
N VAL A 7 -13.63 6.97 -13.16
CA VAL A 7 -12.30 7.29 -13.70
C VAL A 7 -11.38 7.79 -12.59
N ILE A 8 -11.82 8.74 -11.76
CA ILE A 8 -11.02 9.29 -10.66
C ILE A 8 -10.65 8.18 -9.67
N THR A 9 -11.62 7.34 -9.28
CA THR A 9 -11.39 6.24 -8.33
C THR A 9 -10.37 5.25 -8.89
N THR A 10 -10.53 4.86 -10.16
CA THR A 10 -9.65 3.92 -10.84
C THR A 10 -8.22 4.47 -10.95
N VAL A 11 -8.06 5.72 -11.36
CA VAL A 11 -6.75 6.37 -11.49
C VAL A 11 -6.09 6.50 -10.12
N VAL A 12 -6.80 6.99 -9.11
CA VAL A 12 -6.26 7.22 -7.76
C VAL A 12 -5.82 5.90 -7.13
N LEU A 13 -6.66 4.86 -7.17
CA LEU A 13 -6.34 3.55 -6.63
C LEU A 13 -5.20 2.89 -7.43
N GLY A 14 -5.25 2.96 -8.76
CA GLY A 14 -4.25 2.37 -9.64
C GLY A 14 -2.85 2.95 -9.43
N VAL A 15 -2.73 4.27 -9.31
CA VAL A 15 -1.43 4.92 -9.03
C VAL A 15 -0.92 4.53 -7.63
N MET A 16 -1.79 4.48 -6.62
CA MET A 16 -1.42 4.03 -5.27
C MET A 16 -0.88 2.60 -5.29
N VAL A 17 -1.56 1.67 -5.98
CA VAL A 17 -1.13 0.28 -6.16
C VAL A 17 0.21 0.22 -6.91
N GLY A 18 0.38 1.04 -7.94
CA GLY A 18 1.63 1.15 -8.69
C GLY A 18 2.82 1.58 -7.83
N VAL A 19 2.63 2.53 -6.91
CA VAL A 19 3.67 2.94 -5.95
C VAL A 19 4.05 1.77 -5.03
N GLU A 20 3.07 1.08 -4.46
CA GLU A 20 3.32 -0.04 -3.55
C GLU A 20 3.99 -1.24 -4.25
N PHE A 21 3.60 -1.49 -5.51
CA PHE A 21 4.25 -2.47 -6.37
C PHE A 21 5.71 -2.10 -6.65
N SER A 22 5.97 -0.84 -7.01
CA SER A 22 7.34 -0.34 -7.25
C SER A 22 8.21 -0.48 -6.00
N VAL A 23 7.67 -0.19 -4.81
CA VAL A 23 8.37 -0.38 -3.54
C VAL A 23 8.82 -1.84 -3.38
N ALA A 24 7.90 -2.79 -3.61
CA ALA A 24 8.16 -4.22 -3.43
C ALA A 24 9.20 -4.76 -4.41
N PHE A 25 9.02 -4.50 -5.71
CA PHE A 25 9.77 -5.18 -6.77
C PHE A 25 10.97 -4.40 -7.30
N VAL A 26 10.99 -3.07 -7.14
CA VAL A 26 12.03 -2.20 -7.70
C VAL A 26 12.87 -1.57 -6.59
N MET A 27 12.25 -0.77 -5.72
CA MET A 27 12.98 0.04 -4.75
C MET A 27 13.71 -0.82 -3.72
N ASN A 28 13.01 -1.80 -3.13
CA ASN A 28 13.63 -2.70 -2.16
C ASN A 28 14.83 -3.47 -2.74
N ARG A 29 14.75 -3.84 -4.02
CA ARG A 29 15.85 -4.53 -4.71
C ARG A 29 17.03 -3.59 -4.93
N ILE A 30 16.79 -2.36 -5.36
CA ILE A 30 17.82 -1.32 -5.48
C ILE A 30 18.50 -1.11 -4.12
N PHE A 31 17.73 -0.91 -3.04
CA PHE A 31 18.27 -0.68 -1.70
C PHE A 31 19.08 -1.86 -1.20
N SER A 32 18.64 -3.10 -1.46
CA SER A 32 19.37 -4.30 -1.05
C SER A 32 20.73 -4.49 -1.74
N GLY A 33 20.94 -3.84 -2.89
CA GLY A 33 22.23 -3.85 -3.59
C GLY A 33 23.22 -2.79 -3.11
N LEU A 34 22.80 -1.87 -2.23
CA LEU A 34 23.66 -0.83 -1.68
C LEU A 34 24.42 -1.32 -0.44
N PRO A 35 25.55 -0.67 -0.06
CA PRO A 35 26.17 -0.86 1.23
C PRO A 35 25.16 -0.71 2.37
N ASP A 36 25.37 -1.44 3.46
CA ASP A 36 24.38 -1.57 4.54
C ASP A 36 23.90 -0.23 5.11
N ASP A 37 24.79 0.75 5.23
CA ASP A 37 24.45 2.08 5.77
C ASP A 37 23.59 2.88 4.78
N ALA A 38 23.91 2.81 3.50
CA ALA A 38 23.14 3.45 2.44
C ALA A 38 21.76 2.80 2.26
N ASN A 39 21.68 1.46 2.32
CA ASN A 39 20.42 0.72 2.32
C ASN A 39 19.52 1.16 3.48
N GLN A 40 20.08 1.17 4.70
CA GLN A 40 19.35 1.56 5.90
C GLN A 40 18.85 3.01 5.80
N GLN A 41 19.72 3.96 5.42
CA GLN A 41 19.34 5.36 5.27
C GLN A 41 18.25 5.57 4.22
N ALA A 42 18.35 4.88 3.07
CA ALA A 42 17.35 4.93 2.01
C ALA A 42 15.99 4.44 2.49
N ARG A 43 15.95 3.29 3.20
CA ARG A 43 14.71 2.74 3.78
C ARG A 43 14.12 3.65 4.86
N SER A 44 14.94 4.22 5.74
CA SER A 44 14.46 5.13 6.79
C SER A 44 13.92 6.43 6.22
N HIS A 45 14.60 7.03 5.24
CA HIS A 45 14.12 8.24 4.56
C HIS A 45 12.84 7.97 3.76
N GLY A 46 12.83 6.91 2.94
CA GLY A 46 11.66 6.48 2.19
C GLY A 46 10.47 6.17 3.09
N GLY A 47 10.70 5.49 4.22
CA GLY A 47 9.68 5.20 5.23
C GLY A 47 9.09 6.45 5.89
N ARG A 48 9.87 7.52 6.09
CA ARG A 48 9.35 8.82 6.59
C ARG A 48 8.47 9.50 5.54
N MET A 49 8.97 9.63 4.32
CA MET A 49 8.23 10.29 3.22
C MET A 49 6.94 9.54 2.88
N LEU A 50 7.04 8.25 2.55
CA LEU A 50 5.87 7.42 2.21
C LEU A 50 4.94 7.27 3.41
N GLY A 51 5.48 7.10 4.63
CA GLY A 51 4.65 6.99 5.83
C GLY A 51 3.79 8.22 6.12
N ALA A 52 4.18 9.41 5.64
CA ALA A 52 3.38 10.62 5.78
C ALA A 52 2.28 10.74 4.70
N VAL A 53 2.53 10.25 3.48
CA VAL A 53 1.62 10.43 2.33
C VAL A 53 0.65 9.27 2.15
N MET A 54 1.12 8.03 2.36
CA MET A 54 0.34 6.82 2.06
C MET A 54 -1.01 6.72 2.80
N PRO A 55 -1.15 7.10 4.10
CA PRO A 55 -2.45 7.02 4.78
C PRO A 55 -3.55 7.78 4.04
N PHE A 56 -3.26 8.99 3.57
CA PHE A 56 -4.23 9.80 2.81
C PHE A 56 -4.64 9.12 1.50
N TRP A 57 -3.71 8.44 0.83
CA TRP A 57 -3.99 7.73 -0.41
C TRP A 57 -4.86 6.49 -0.18
N TYR A 58 -4.58 5.71 0.87
CA TYR A 58 -5.37 4.53 1.23
C TYR A 58 -6.79 4.91 1.66
N PHE A 59 -6.92 5.85 2.60
CA PHE A 59 -8.24 6.28 3.08
C PHE A 59 -9.01 7.05 2.01
N GLY A 60 -8.33 7.89 1.21
CA GLY A 60 -8.94 8.57 0.08
C GLY A 60 -9.49 7.58 -0.96
N SER A 61 -8.71 6.55 -1.32
CA SER A 61 -9.18 5.48 -2.21
C SER A 61 -10.38 4.75 -1.62
N LEU A 62 -10.34 4.41 -0.33
CA LEU A 62 -11.46 3.72 0.34
C LEU A 62 -12.75 4.56 0.33
N VAL A 63 -12.63 5.85 0.61
CA VAL A 63 -13.77 6.79 0.55
C VAL A 63 -14.34 6.89 -0.86
N LEU A 64 -13.49 6.98 -1.88
CA LEU A 64 -13.93 7.02 -3.27
C LEU A 64 -14.71 5.76 -3.67
N ILE A 65 -14.20 4.57 -3.30
CA ILE A 65 -14.89 3.29 -3.55
C ILE A 65 -16.23 3.25 -2.80
N ALA A 66 -16.27 3.71 -1.55
CA ALA A 66 -17.49 3.72 -0.76
C ALA A 66 -18.56 4.66 -1.35
N ILE A 67 -18.17 5.84 -1.83
CA ILE A 67 -19.07 6.78 -2.51
C ILE A 67 -19.60 6.14 -3.80
N TRP A 68 -18.74 5.50 -4.58
CA TRP A 68 -19.15 4.83 -5.81
C TRP A 68 -20.12 3.66 -5.55
N ALA A 69 -19.82 2.82 -4.55
CA ALA A 69 -20.70 1.72 -4.16
C ALA A 69 -22.07 2.22 -3.66
N ALA A 70 -22.09 3.32 -2.91
CA ALA A 70 -23.34 3.94 -2.46
C ALA A 70 -24.14 4.55 -3.62
N ALA A 71 -23.46 5.13 -4.62
CA ALA A 71 -24.10 5.76 -5.77
C ALA A 71 -24.66 4.76 -6.80
N THR A 72 -24.14 3.53 -6.80
CA THR A 72 -24.57 2.41 -7.67
C THR A 72 -25.29 1.32 -6.89
N TRP A 73 -25.84 1.66 -5.72
CA TRP A 73 -26.41 0.69 -4.79
C TRP A 73 -27.62 -0.03 -5.38
N GLY A 74 -27.55 -1.36 -5.47
CA GLY A 74 -28.61 -2.19 -6.05
C GLY A 74 -28.34 -2.63 -7.49
N ASP A 75 -27.28 -2.12 -8.11
CA ASP A 75 -26.81 -2.58 -9.41
C ASP A 75 -25.94 -3.85 -9.28
N GLY A 76 -25.82 -4.62 -10.36
CA GLY A 76 -25.02 -5.85 -10.37
C GLY A 76 -23.54 -5.66 -9.97
N GLY A 77 -22.99 -4.46 -10.21
CA GLY A 77 -21.60 -4.12 -9.90
C GLY A 77 -21.31 -3.81 -8.43
N THR A 78 -22.33 -3.52 -7.60
CA THR A 78 -22.11 -3.09 -6.19
C THR A 78 -21.34 -4.14 -5.39
N GLY A 79 -21.61 -5.43 -5.62
CA GLY A 79 -20.95 -6.53 -4.91
C GLY A 79 -19.44 -6.57 -5.13
N LEU A 80 -18.99 -6.23 -6.35
CA LEU A 80 -17.57 -6.14 -6.68
C LEU A 80 -16.92 -4.94 -5.97
N LEU A 81 -17.58 -3.78 -5.96
CA LEU A 81 -17.08 -2.59 -5.26
C LEU A 81 -16.94 -2.81 -3.75
N VAL A 82 -17.92 -3.47 -3.11
CA VAL A 82 -17.86 -3.85 -1.69
C VAL A 82 -16.70 -4.82 -1.44
N THR A 83 -16.49 -5.78 -2.34
CA THR A 83 -15.38 -6.74 -2.24
C THR A 83 -14.02 -6.03 -2.38
N ALA A 84 -13.88 -5.11 -3.34
CA ALA A 84 -12.67 -4.31 -3.50
C ALA A 84 -12.39 -3.44 -2.26
N ALA A 85 -13.41 -2.78 -1.72
CA ALA A 85 -13.29 -2.01 -0.47
C ALA A 85 -12.87 -2.90 0.71
N ALA A 86 -13.45 -4.10 0.84
CA ALA A 86 -13.09 -5.04 1.90
C ALA A 86 -11.62 -5.49 1.80
N LEU A 87 -11.13 -5.81 0.59
CA LEU A 87 -9.72 -6.14 0.37
C LEU A 87 -8.79 -4.97 0.70
N LEU A 88 -9.19 -3.74 0.36
CA LEU A 88 -8.43 -2.54 0.73
C LEU A 88 -8.38 -2.35 2.26
N VAL A 89 -9.49 -2.57 2.97
CA VAL A 89 -9.53 -2.57 4.44
C VAL A 89 -8.60 -3.63 5.03
N VAL A 90 -8.60 -4.86 4.47
CA VAL A 90 -7.65 -5.90 4.88
C VAL A 90 -6.21 -5.41 4.72
N SER A 91 -5.86 -4.77 3.60
CA SER A 91 -4.52 -4.20 3.40
C SER A 91 -4.17 -3.10 4.41
N ILE A 92 -5.13 -2.23 4.78
CA ILE A 92 -4.95 -1.21 5.81
C ILE A 92 -4.67 -1.85 7.17
N VAL A 93 -5.47 -2.86 7.55
CA VAL A 93 -5.29 -3.61 8.80
C VAL A 93 -3.93 -4.31 8.84
N MET A 94 -3.54 -4.99 7.76
CA MET A 94 -2.21 -5.58 7.63
C MET A 94 -1.11 -4.54 7.83
N SER A 95 -1.26 -3.35 7.24
CA SER A 95 -0.28 -2.27 7.39
C SER A 95 -0.12 -1.86 8.85
N ILE A 96 -1.23 -1.54 9.53
CA ILE A 96 -1.22 -1.05 10.92
C ILE A 96 -0.66 -2.09 11.89
N LEU A 97 -1.03 -3.36 11.71
CA LEU A 97 -0.64 -4.43 12.64
C LEU A 97 0.75 -5.01 12.36
N LEU A 98 1.19 -5.04 11.11
CA LEU A 98 2.39 -5.80 10.71
C LEU A 98 3.52 -4.91 10.18
N LEU A 99 3.22 -3.92 9.33
CA LEU A 99 4.24 -3.12 8.63
C LEU A 99 4.62 -1.84 9.38
N VAL A 100 3.63 -1.09 9.87
CA VAL A 100 3.81 0.18 10.58
C VAL A 100 4.67 0.04 11.84
N PRO A 101 4.53 -1.02 12.67
CA PRO A 101 5.38 -1.18 13.85
C PRO A 101 6.86 -1.33 13.52
N ILE A 102 7.18 -2.03 12.42
CA ILE A 102 8.57 -2.18 11.95
C ILE A 102 9.05 -0.87 11.34
N ASN A 103 8.22 -0.20 10.53
CA ASN A 103 8.58 1.10 9.94
C ASN A 103 8.86 2.17 10.99
N ASN A 104 8.08 2.21 12.08
CA ASN A 104 8.28 3.21 13.14
C ASN A 104 9.62 3.02 13.86
N GLN A 105 10.07 1.79 14.04
CA GLN A 105 11.44 1.50 14.48
C GLN A 105 12.46 1.88 13.41
N GLY A 106 12.26 1.43 12.17
CA GLY A 106 13.16 1.69 11.04
C GLY A 106 13.42 3.17 10.78
N LYS A 107 12.42 4.04 10.98
CA LYS A 107 12.54 5.49 10.79
C LYS A 107 13.54 6.17 11.72
N THR A 108 13.86 5.58 12.88
CA THR A 108 14.76 6.15 13.89
C THR A 108 16.19 5.59 13.81
N TRP A 109 16.40 4.57 12.98
CA TRP A 109 17.71 3.94 12.85
C TRP A 109 18.74 4.85 12.17
N THR A 110 19.99 4.70 12.58
CA THR A 110 21.21 5.25 12.00
C THR A 110 22.24 4.12 11.88
N ALA A 111 23.41 4.41 11.29
CA ALA A 111 24.49 3.42 11.19
C ALA A 111 24.99 2.98 12.58
N GLU A 112 24.93 3.88 13.56
CA GLU A 112 25.45 3.69 14.91
C GLU A 112 24.47 3.02 15.87
N ASN A 113 23.15 3.22 15.67
CA ASN A 113 22.14 2.80 16.65
C ASN A 113 21.25 1.63 16.21
N ARG A 114 21.35 1.19 14.93
CA ARG A 114 20.48 0.13 14.41
C ARG A 114 20.71 -1.19 15.17
N PRO A 115 19.65 -1.96 15.45
CA PRO A 115 19.80 -3.23 16.16
C PRO A 115 20.51 -4.26 15.26
N ALA A 116 21.21 -5.22 15.87
CA ALA A 116 21.96 -6.24 15.11
C ALA A 116 21.07 -7.09 14.18
N ASP A 117 19.78 -7.23 14.51
CA ASP A 117 18.80 -7.99 13.76
C ASP A 117 18.03 -7.16 12.71
N TRP A 118 18.43 -5.91 12.44
CA TRP A 118 17.70 -4.98 11.56
C TRP A 118 17.38 -5.59 10.18
N LYS A 119 18.28 -6.40 9.61
CA LYS A 119 18.07 -7.11 8.34
C LYS A 119 16.96 -8.16 8.43
N GLN A 120 16.87 -8.87 9.55
CA GLN A 120 15.82 -9.86 9.78
C GLN A 120 14.46 -9.18 9.93
N GLN A 121 14.41 -8.05 10.63
CA GLN A 121 13.20 -7.23 10.73
C GLN A 121 12.77 -6.72 9.34
N MET A 122 13.72 -6.26 8.54
CA MET A 122 13.44 -5.73 7.21
C MET A 122 13.03 -6.82 6.21
N SER A 123 13.62 -8.02 6.29
CA SER A 123 13.17 -9.19 5.53
C SER A 123 11.75 -9.63 5.92
N ARG A 124 11.38 -9.50 7.20
CA ARG A 124 10.01 -9.76 7.67
C ARG A 124 9.04 -8.73 7.11
N TRP A 125 9.42 -7.45 7.12
CA TRP A 125 8.64 -6.38 6.51
C TRP A 125 8.44 -6.63 5.01
N ASP A 126 9.50 -6.97 4.27
CA ASP A 126 9.42 -7.25 2.83
C ASP A 126 8.43 -8.38 2.53
N ARG A 127 8.44 -9.47 3.32
CA ARG A 127 7.49 -10.58 3.17
C ARG A 127 6.04 -10.16 3.41
N TYR A 128 5.75 -9.41 4.46
CA TYR A 128 4.40 -8.89 4.69
C TYR A 128 3.97 -7.92 3.60
N HIS A 129 4.90 -7.11 3.10
CA HIS A 129 4.63 -6.16 2.03
C HIS A 129 4.30 -6.86 0.71
N TYR A 130 5.00 -7.95 0.34
CA TYR A 130 4.64 -8.74 -0.85
C TYR A 130 3.21 -9.28 -0.79
N ILE A 131 2.80 -9.86 0.35
CA ILE A 131 1.43 -10.36 0.54
C ILE A 131 0.43 -9.19 0.42
N ARG A 132 0.74 -8.06 1.04
CA ARG A 132 -0.09 -6.86 0.98
C ARG A 132 -0.24 -6.33 -0.45
N VAL A 133 0.84 -6.34 -1.24
CA VAL A 133 0.80 -5.96 -2.66
C VAL A 133 -0.13 -6.88 -3.45
N ALA A 134 -0.09 -8.19 -3.21
CA ALA A 134 -1.03 -9.13 -3.84
C ALA A 134 -2.49 -8.79 -3.49
N VAL A 135 -2.78 -8.46 -2.24
CA VAL A 135 -4.13 -8.07 -1.79
C VAL A 135 -4.62 -6.80 -2.47
N ILE A 136 -3.80 -5.74 -2.55
CA ILE A 136 -4.23 -4.48 -3.19
C ILE A 136 -4.30 -4.58 -4.71
N VAL A 137 -3.48 -5.43 -5.35
CA VAL A 137 -3.60 -5.74 -6.78
C VAL A 137 -4.92 -6.48 -7.04
N ALA A 138 -5.28 -7.44 -6.19
CA ALA A 138 -6.58 -8.12 -6.27
C ALA A 138 -7.73 -7.13 -6.05
N ALA A 139 -7.63 -6.23 -5.07
CA ALA A 139 -8.63 -5.19 -4.83
C ALA A 139 -8.82 -4.29 -6.06
N PHE A 140 -7.72 -3.88 -6.69
CA PHE A 140 -7.76 -3.07 -7.90
C PHE A 140 -8.35 -3.82 -9.09
N ALA A 141 -7.97 -5.09 -9.30
CA ALA A 141 -8.53 -5.91 -10.36
C ALA A 141 -10.05 -6.10 -10.19
N VAL A 142 -10.51 -6.39 -8.98
CA VAL A 142 -11.95 -6.51 -8.67
C VAL A 142 -12.69 -5.19 -8.93
N LEU A 143 -12.10 -4.05 -8.56
CA LEU A 143 -12.68 -2.74 -8.83
C LEU A 143 -12.77 -2.44 -10.34
N VAL A 144 -11.72 -2.75 -11.11
CA VAL A 144 -11.73 -2.55 -12.58
C VAL A 144 -12.76 -3.47 -13.24
N THR A 145 -12.94 -4.70 -12.76
CA THR A 145 -14.00 -5.60 -13.25
C THR A 145 -15.39 -5.03 -13.03
N ALA A 146 -15.61 -4.21 -11.99
CA ALA A 146 -16.90 -3.57 -11.74
C ALA A 146 -17.31 -2.54 -12.80
N LEU A 147 -16.39 -2.15 -13.70
CA LEU A 147 -16.64 -1.23 -14.83
C LEU A 147 -17.22 -1.93 -16.07
N VAL A 148 -17.26 -3.26 -16.10
CA VAL A 148 -17.64 -4.09 -17.26
C VAL A 148 -18.90 -4.87 -16.96
#